data_AF-A0A1D2MCT9-F1
#
_entry.id   AF-A0A1D2MCT9-F1
#
_cell.length_a   1.000
_cell.length_b   1.000
_cell.length_c   1.000
_cell.angle_alpha   90.00
_cell.angle_beta   90.00
_cell.angle_gamma   90.00
#
_symmetry.space_group_name_H-M   'P 1'
#
loop_
_entity.id
_entity.type
_entity.pdbx_description
1 polymer ?
#
loop_
_entity_poly.entity_id
_entity_poly.type
_entity_poly.pdbx_seq_one_letter_code
_entity_poly.pdbx_strand_id
1 'polypeptide(L)'
;MAANRRTSLRSRRQTDHVINHSVVDGPQYSWDADSIASLSRGALIFTASHNGKLIKGYIGRLLGNGTVHSFVGQFLPEKGLLGSPIKSESNEGSLYNDCEILLDSNNKLCWKPIKDKFVPHSFNAIVANIERDTDEKNVFIGKVTSEDGVGIGTIYSEGGWKINYCIQQEVQAKVIDLQNGGNNVEVLCLK
;
A
#
# COMPACT_ATOMS: atom_id res chain seq x y z
N MET A 1 6.56 22.19 32.86
CA MET A 1 5.31 21.70 32.23
C MET A 1 5.44 21.94 30.73
N ALA A 2 5.72 20.90 29.95
CA ALA A 2 5.91 21.01 28.50
C ALA A 2 4.61 20.65 27.79
N ALA A 3 4.10 21.60 27.00
CA ALA A 3 2.90 21.41 26.20
C ALA A 3 3.17 20.45 25.04
N ASN A 4 2.48 19.31 25.03
CA ASN A 4 2.37 18.41 23.88
C ASN A 4 1.71 19.14 22.71
N ARG A 5 2.50 19.81 21.87
CA ARG A 5 2.05 20.28 20.56
C ARG A 5 1.92 19.05 19.64
N ARG A 6 0.73 18.43 19.66
CA ARG A 6 0.26 17.57 18.57
C ARG A 6 0.14 18.43 17.32
N THR A 7 1.21 18.52 16.54
CA THR A 7 1.15 19.00 15.16
C THR A 7 0.36 17.97 14.37
N SER A 8 -0.88 18.31 14.01
CA SER A 8 -1.69 17.52 13.10
C SER A 8 -0.95 17.37 11.78
N LEU A 9 -1.11 16.23 11.10
CA LEU A 9 -0.59 15.98 9.74
C LEU A 9 -0.93 17.12 8.76
N ARG A 10 -2.04 17.82 9.01
CA ARG A 10 -2.47 19.03 8.29
C ARG A 10 -1.43 20.17 8.30
N SER A 11 -0.59 20.26 9.33
CA SER A 11 0.42 21.32 9.48
C SER A 11 1.70 21.10 8.67
N ARG A 12 1.91 19.90 8.09
CA ARG A 12 3.08 19.64 7.22
C ARG A 12 2.90 20.07 5.76
N ARG A 13 1.67 20.35 5.31
CA ARG A 13 1.36 20.68 3.90
C ARG A 13 1.29 22.19 3.59
N GLN A 14 1.97 23.04 4.35
CA GLN A 14 2.01 24.49 4.02
C GLN A 14 3.09 24.87 3.00
N THR A 15 3.92 23.92 2.55
CA THR A 15 5.03 24.17 1.61
C THR A 15 5.02 23.25 0.38
N ASP A 16 3.87 22.67 0.02
CA ASP A 16 3.74 21.89 -1.20
C ASP A 16 3.87 22.82 -2.43
N HIS A 17 5.11 23.05 -2.87
CA HIS A 17 5.38 23.51 -4.22
C HIS A 17 4.99 22.41 -5.19
N VAL A 18 4.02 22.74 -6.05
CA VAL A 18 3.59 21.96 -7.22
C VAL A 18 4.80 21.35 -7.93
N ILE A 19 4.87 20.02 -7.93
CA ILE A 19 5.87 19.29 -8.69
C ILE A 19 5.46 19.38 -10.17
N ASN A 20 5.96 20.40 -10.87
CA ASN A 20 5.87 20.48 -12.33
C ASN A 20 6.83 19.46 -12.94
N HIS A 21 6.36 18.21 -13.12
CA HIS A 21 6.85 17.36 -14.20
C HIS A 21 5.98 17.63 -15.43
N SER A 22 6.55 18.40 -16.35
CA SER A 22 6.21 18.55 -17.78
C SER A 22 4.90 17.89 -18.26
N VAL A 23 3.90 18.75 -18.55
CA VAL A 23 2.89 18.65 -19.63
C VAL A 23 2.42 17.24 -20.02
N VAL A 24 1.76 16.53 -19.10
CA VAL A 24 0.58 15.68 -19.38
C VAL A 24 -0.29 15.74 -18.12
N ASP A 25 -1.59 15.98 -18.26
CA ASP A 25 -2.55 16.29 -17.19
C ASP A 25 -2.39 15.50 -15.87
N GLY A 26 -2.03 16.22 -14.80
CA GLY A 26 -2.23 15.82 -13.40
C GLY A 26 -1.42 14.61 -12.88
N PRO A 27 -1.44 14.37 -11.55
CA PRO A 27 -0.86 13.15 -10.98
C PRO A 27 -1.63 11.92 -11.49
N GLN A 28 -0.90 10.91 -11.97
CA GLN A 28 -1.48 9.67 -12.52
C GLN A 28 -2.18 8.82 -11.44
N TYR A 29 -1.74 8.97 -10.19
CA TYR A 29 -2.35 8.46 -8.96
C TYR A 29 -1.96 9.38 -7.81
N SER A 30 -2.68 9.34 -6.70
CA SER A 30 -2.35 10.12 -5.49
C SER A 30 -2.64 9.35 -4.21
N TRP A 31 -2.05 9.79 -3.11
CA TRP A 31 -2.32 9.29 -1.78
C TRP A 31 -3.00 10.40 -0.99
N ASP A 32 -4.17 10.09 -0.40
CA ASP A 32 -4.86 11.04 0.45
C ASP A 32 -4.92 10.55 1.89
N ALA A 33 -4.73 11.49 2.82
CA ALA A 33 -4.78 11.22 4.25
C ALA A 33 -6.24 11.11 4.66
N ASP A 34 -6.84 9.96 4.37
CA ASP A 34 -8.25 9.73 4.63
C ASP A 34 -8.47 9.15 6.02
N SER A 35 -9.47 9.70 6.70
CA SER A 35 -10.05 9.08 7.89
C SER A 35 -11.15 8.12 7.46
N ILE A 36 -11.39 7.06 8.24
CA ILE A 36 -12.43 6.04 8.03
C ILE A 36 -13.81 6.63 7.63
N ALA A 37 -14.10 7.87 8.02
CA ALA A 37 -15.39 8.54 7.83
C ALA A 37 -15.61 9.18 6.44
N SER A 38 -14.61 9.29 5.57
CA SER A 38 -14.72 10.11 4.34
C SER A 38 -14.00 9.56 3.12
N LEU A 39 -14.17 8.28 2.78
CA LEU A 39 -13.55 7.68 1.58
C LEU A 39 -13.66 8.59 0.35
N SER A 40 -12.51 9.07 -0.11
CA SER A 40 -12.42 10.05 -1.18
C SER A 40 -12.87 9.47 -2.52
N ARG A 41 -13.49 10.32 -3.36
CA ARG A 41 -13.86 9.95 -4.73
C ARG A 41 -12.59 9.56 -5.50
N GLY A 42 -12.61 8.38 -6.11
CA GLY A 42 -11.48 7.86 -6.88
C GLY A 42 -10.57 6.91 -6.09
N ALA A 43 -10.89 6.56 -4.84
CA ALA A 43 -10.19 5.49 -4.12
C ALA A 43 -10.19 4.20 -4.93
N LEU A 44 -9.02 3.58 -5.08
CA LEU A 44 -8.89 2.35 -5.85
C LEU A 44 -9.51 1.19 -5.07
N ILE A 45 -10.65 0.70 -5.58
CA ILE A 45 -11.38 -0.42 -5.00
C ILE A 45 -10.83 -1.72 -5.55
N PHE A 46 -10.59 -2.68 -4.68
CA PHE A 46 -10.50 -4.08 -5.07
C PHE A 46 -11.66 -4.87 -4.47
N THR A 47 -12.07 -5.92 -5.17
CA THR A 47 -13.12 -6.82 -4.70
C THR A 47 -12.49 -8.17 -4.42
N ALA A 48 -12.75 -8.71 -3.23
CA ALA A 48 -12.36 -10.05 -2.84
C ALA A 48 -13.63 -10.90 -2.71
N SER A 49 -13.63 -12.12 -3.26
CA SER A 49 -14.64 -13.11 -2.93
C SER A 49 -14.14 -13.90 -1.73
N HIS A 50 -14.98 -14.01 -0.70
CA HIS A 50 -14.67 -14.80 0.49
C HIS A 50 -15.94 -15.49 0.98
N ASN A 51 -15.91 -16.82 1.08
CA ASN A 51 -17.08 -17.66 1.43
C ASN A 51 -18.33 -17.32 0.60
N GLY A 52 -18.14 -17.05 -0.70
CA GLY A 52 -19.22 -16.67 -1.63
C GLY A 52 -19.76 -15.25 -1.46
N LYS A 53 -19.21 -14.44 -0.54
CA LYS A 53 -19.54 -13.02 -0.38
C LYS A 53 -18.48 -12.14 -1.02
N LEU A 54 -18.92 -11.12 -1.76
CA LEU A 54 -18.04 -10.10 -2.32
C LEU A 54 -17.81 -9.01 -1.27
N ILE A 55 -16.54 -8.80 -0.94
CA ILE A 55 -16.09 -7.77 -0.01
C ILE A 55 -15.33 -6.72 -0.80
N LYS A 56 -15.66 -5.45 -0.55
CA LYS A 56 -14.96 -4.30 -1.12
C LYS A 56 -13.90 -3.83 -0.13
N GLY A 57 -12.67 -3.70 -0.60
CA GLY A 57 -11.56 -3.11 0.15
C GLY A 57 -10.86 -2.02 -0.66
N TYR A 58 -10.01 -1.27 0.02
CA TYR A 58 -9.19 -0.20 -0.55
C TYR A 58 -7.72 -0.50 -0.29
N ILE A 59 -6.83 0.15 -1.03
CA ILE A 59 -5.39 0.04 -0.79
C ILE A 59 -4.98 1.19 0.11
N GLY A 60 -4.47 0.86 1.29
CA GLY A 60 -3.94 1.85 2.23
C GLY A 60 -2.45 1.70 2.45
N ARG A 61 -1.77 2.77 2.85
CA ARG A 61 -0.38 2.76 3.29
C ARG A 61 -0.20 3.49 4.62
N LEU A 62 0.82 3.08 5.35
CA LEU A 62 1.42 3.86 6.42
C LEU A 62 2.83 4.24 5.98
N LEU A 63 3.17 5.52 6.09
CA LEU A 63 4.52 6.00 5.84
C LEU A 63 5.39 5.79 7.08
N GLY A 64 6.64 5.40 6.84
CA GLY A 64 7.60 5.14 7.89
C GLY A 64 7.98 6.42 8.64
N ASN A 65 8.28 6.28 9.93
CA ASN A 65 8.60 7.41 10.81
C ASN A 65 9.88 7.19 11.62
N GLY A 66 10.76 6.29 11.16
CA GLY A 66 11.98 5.88 11.85
C GLY A 66 11.79 4.77 12.89
N THR A 67 10.57 4.54 13.38
CA THR A 67 10.22 3.39 14.24
C THR A 67 9.56 2.28 13.44
N VAL A 68 8.69 2.66 12.51
CA VAL A 68 7.96 1.74 11.62
C VAL A 68 8.45 1.98 10.20
N HIS A 69 8.71 0.92 9.45
CA HIS A 69 8.98 1.01 8.01
C HIS A 69 7.69 1.21 7.23
N SER A 70 7.75 1.98 6.13
CA SER A 70 6.59 2.14 5.25
C SER A 70 6.04 0.79 4.81
N PHE A 71 4.72 0.64 4.86
CA PHE A 71 4.05 -0.57 4.39
C PHE A 71 2.68 -0.25 3.78
N VAL A 72 2.21 -1.18 2.98
CA VAL A 72 0.95 -1.17 2.24
C VAL A 72 0.13 -2.37 2.66
N GLY A 73 -1.19 -2.19 2.70
CA GLY A 73 -2.12 -3.22 3.10
C GLY A 73 -3.53 -2.98 2.58
N GLN A 74 -4.41 -3.93 2.93
CA GLN A 74 -5.83 -3.83 2.68
C GLN A 74 -6.46 -2.89 3.71
N PHE A 75 -7.09 -1.81 3.28
CA PHE A 75 -7.94 -0.99 4.13
C PHE A 75 -9.41 -1.42 4.01
N LEU A 76 -10.03 -1.67 5.16
CA LEU A 76 -11.45 -1.98 5.28
C LEU A 76 -12.09 -0.92 6.18
N PRO A 77 -13.16 -0.22 5.75
CA PRO A 77 -13.74 0.85 6.56
C PRO A 77 -14.11 0.44 7.99
N GLU A 78 -14.57 -0.80 8.18
CA GLU A 78 -14.97 -1.32 9.50
C GLU A 78 -13.80 -1.82 10.35
N LYS A 79 -12.61 -2.06 9.76
CA LYS A 79 -11.45 -2.63 10.47
C LYS A 79 -10.21 -1.73 10.48
N GLY A 80 -10.12 -0.74 9.60
CA GLY A 80 -8.89 0.03 9.36
C GLY A 80 -7.93 -0.66 8.38
N LEU A 81 -6.67 -0.24 8.41
CA LEU A 81 -5.61 -0.81 7.57
C LEU A 81 -5.11 -2.14 8.16
N LEU A 82 -5.25 -3.21 7.38
CA LEU A 82 -4.69 -4.53 7.63
C LEU A 82 -3.33 -4.66 6.93
N GLY A 83 -2.28 -4.81 7.72
CA GLY A 83 -0.94 -5.09 7.26
C GLY A 83 0.01 -5.25 8.43
N SER A 84 1.21 -5.73 8.15
CA SER A 84 2.28 -5.80 9.13
C SER A 84 3.50 -5.04 8.60
N PRO A 85 4.10 -4.15 9.41
CA PRO A 85 5.39 -3.56 9.09
C PRO A 85 6.44 -4.66 8.85
N ILE A 86 7.34 -4.42 7.88
CA ILE A 86 8.37 -5.38 7.45
C ILE A 86 9.30 -5.85 8.59
N LYS A 87 9.38 -5.11 9.71
CA LYS A 87 10.24 -5.42 10.87
C LYS A 87 9.54 -5.29 12.23
N SER A 88 8.25 -5.57 12.32
CA SER A 88 7.61 -5.64 13.63
C SER A 88 8.05 -6.92 14.36
N GLU A 89 8.56 -6.81 15.59
CA GLU A 89 8.86 -7.98 16.44
C GLU A 89 7.60 -8.78 16.79
N SER A 90 6.42 -8.15 16.68
CA SER A 90 5.13 -8.83 16.66
C SER A 90 4.61 -8.90 15.22
N ASN A 91 4.45 -10.11 14.68
CA ASN A 91 3.70 -10.37 13.44
C ASN A 91 2.18 -10.15 13.63
N GLU A 92 1.77 -9.44 14.67
CA GLU A 92 0.39 -9.05 14.89
C GLU A 92 0.09 -7.85 14.00
N GLY A 93 -0.67 -8.11 12.94
CA GLY A 93 -1.29 -7.07 12.12
C GLY A 93 -1.94 -6.03 13.01
N SER A 94 -1.34 -4.85 13.03
CA SER A 94 -1.83 -3.75 13.83
C SER A 94 -2.91 -3.04 13.04
N LEU A 95 -4.04 -2.74 13.67
CA LEU A 95 -5.09 -1.94 13.04
C LEU A 95 -4.66 -0.48 13.08
N TYR A 96 -4.26 0.08 11.94
CA TYR A 96 -3.93 1.49 11.83
C TYR A 96 -5.17 2.26 11.36
N ASN A 97 -5.65 3.17 12.20
CA ASN A 97 -6.80 4.03 11.91
C ASN A 97 -6.42 5.29 11.13
N ASP A 98 -5.15 5.70 11.23
CA ASP A 98 -4.58 6.80 10.44
C ASP A 98 -3.70 6.18 9.34
N CYS A 99 -4.18 6.23 8.10
CA CYS A 99 -3.45 5.76 6.93
C CYS A 99 -3.75 6.63 5.71
N GLU A 100 -2.96 6.49 4.65
CA GLU A 100 -3.28 7.12 3.38
C GLU A 100 -3.91 6.11 2.44
N ILE A 101 -4.94 6.52 1.70
CA ILE A 101 -5.64 5.67 0.74
C ILE A 101 -5.17 6.01 -0.68
N LEU A 102 -4.94 4.98 -1.48
CA LEU A 102 -4.55 5.14 -2.88
C LEU A 102 -5.75 5.55 -3.73
N LEU A 103 -5.60 6.64 -4.48
CA LEU A 103 -6.57 7.13 -5.45
C LEU A 103 -6.06 6.90 -6.89
N ASP A 104 -6.93 6.38 -7.75
CA ASP A 104 -6.72 6.24 -9.20
C ASP A 104 -7.82 6.97 -9.99
N SER A 105 -7.87 8.29 -9.81
CA SER A 105 -8.92 9.14 -10.39
C SER A 105 -8.94 9.12 -11.92
N ASN A 106 -7.82 8.77 -12.57
CA ASN A 106 -7.64 8.78 -14.01
C ASN A 106 -7.61 7.36 -14.64
N ASN A 107 -7.87 6.32 -13.85
CA ASN A 107 -7.84 4.91 -14.26
C ASN A 107 -6.54 4.52 -14.99
N LYS A 108 -5.40 4.98 -14.47
CA LYS A 108 -4.06 4.75 -15.02
C LYS A 108 -3.36 3.56 -14.38
N LEU A 109 -3.95 2.93 -13.36
CA LEU A 109 -3.36 1.77 -12.70
C LEU A 109 -3.91 0.45 -13.23
N CYS A 110 -3.06 -0.57 -13.27
CA CYS A 110 -3.44 -1.94 -13.60
C CYS A 110 -2.63 -2.96 -12.80
N TRP A 111 -3.19 -4.15 -12.61
CA TRP A 111 -2.49 -5.29 -12.04
C TRP A 111 -1.78 -6.06 -13.15
N LYS A 112 -0.50 -6.37 -12.96
CA LYS A 112 0.28 -7.24 -13.86
C LYS A 112 0.75 -8.48 -13.11
N PRO A 113 0.57 -9.69 -13.69
CA PRO A 113 1.01 -10.93 -13.05
C PRO A 113 2.54 -11.04 -13.00
N ILE A 114 3.07 -11.45 -11.86
CA ILE A 114 4.49 -11.71 -11.65
C ILE A 114 4.76 -13.20 -11.98
N LYS A 115 4.89 -13.51 -13.27
CA LYS A 115 5.13 -14.88 -13.75
C LYS A 115 6.56 -15.36 -13.53
N ASP A 116 7.51 -14.44 -13.65
CA ASP A 116 8.93 -14.66 -13.49
C ASP A 116 9.48 -13.83 -12.33
N LYS A 117 10.81 -13.79 -12.17
CA LYS A 117 11.48 -12.94 -11.20
C LYS A 117 10.95 -11.50 -11.23
N PHE A 118 10.55 -10.99 -10.06
CA PHE A 118 10.11 -9.61 -9.95
C PHE A 118 11.29 -8.63 -10.15
N VAL A 119 11.11 -7.67 -11.07
CA VAL A 119 12.04 -6.55 -11.32
C VAL A 119 11.19 -5.29 -11.54
N PRO A 120 11.10 -4.35 -10.57
CA PRO A 120 10.07 -3.31 -10.57
C PRO A 120 9.92 -2.50 -11.86
N HIS A 121 11.04 -2.08 -12.45
CA HIS A 121 11.06 -1.26 -13.67
C HIS A 121 10.47 -2.01 -14.88
N SER A 122 10.66 -3.33 -14.98
CA SER A 122 10.13 -4.14 -16.08
C SER A 122 8.59 -4.21 -16.08
N PHE A 123 7.96 -3.90 -14.94
CA PHE A 123 6.50 -3.90 -14.79
C PHE A 123 5.90 -2.49 -14.87
N ASN A 124 6.71 -1.42 -14.81
CA ASN A 124 6.27 -0.06 -14.44
C ASN A 124 5.57 -0.05 -13.07
N ALA A 125 6.13 -0.76 -12.10
CA ALA A 125 5.55 -0.87 -10.76
C ALA A 125 5.56 0.48 -10.03
N ILE A 126 4.46 0.81 -9.35
CA ILE A 126 4.35 2.06 -8.59
C ILE A 126 5.08 1.96 -7.25
N VAL A 127 5.87 2.98 -6.92
CA VAL A 127 6.51 3.08 -5.60
C VAL A 127 5.49 3.61 -4.60
N ALA A 128 5.31 2.86 -3.51
CA ALA A 128 4.28 3.11 -2.53
C ALA A 128 4.72 4.02 -1.38
N ASN A 129 6.02 4.27 -1.20
CA ASN A 129 6.56 5.13 -0.14
C ASN A 129 7.32 6.34 -0.70
N ILE A 130 6.87 6.92 -1.81
CA ILE A 130 7.46 8.17 -2.32
C ILE A 130 7.18 9.28 -1.30
N GLU A 131 8.18 9.61 -0.49
CA GLU A 131 8.33 10.88 0.21
C GLU A 131 9.63 11.55 -0.25
N ARG A 132 9.64 12.89 -0.24
CA ARG A 132 10.90 13.62 -0.35
C ARG A 132 11.65 13.44 0.97
N ASP A 133 12.91 13.05 0.90
CA ASP A 133 13.86 13.03 2.03
C ASP A 133 13.73 11.87 3.04
N THR A 134 13.48 10.65 2.55
CA THR A 134 13.69 9.43 3.37
C THR A 134 14.77 8.54 2.78
N ASP A 135 15.61 7.96 3.63
CA ASP A 135 16.57 6.90 3.26
C ASP A 135 15.90 5.52 3.16
N GLU A 136 14.56 5.47 3.16
CA GLU A 136 13.84 4.20 3.08
C GLU A 136 13.97 3.59 1.70
N LYS A 137 14.21 2.28 1.66
CA LYS A 137 14.17 1.53 0.40
C LYS A 137 12.77 1.60 -0.19
N ASN A 138 12.70 1.72 -1.50
CA ASN A 138 11.42 1.68 -2.22
C ASN A 138 10.66 0.39 -1.92
N VAL A 139 9.39 0.54 -1.61
CA VAL A 139 8.42 -0.55 -1.52
C VAL A 139 7.34 -0.40 -2.59
N PHE A 140 6.76 -1.52 -3.01
CA PHE A 140 5.76 -1.58 -4.08
C PHE A 140 4.49 -2.27 -3.59
N ILE A 141 3.42 -2.18 -4.37
CA ILE A 141 2.12 -2.73 -4.01
C ILE A 141 1.91 -4.07 -4.72
N GLY A 142 1.64 -5.10 -3.95
CA GLY A 142 1.31 -6.42 -4.46
C GLY A 142 -0.08 -6.88 -4.07
N LYS A 143 -0.63 -7.78 -4.89
CA LYS A 143 -1.89 -8.48 -4.66
C LYS A 143 -1.62 -9.97 -4.76
N VAL A 144 -2.08 -10.73 -3.78
CA VAL A 144 -2.03 -12.19 -3.76
C VAL A 144 -3.45 -12.72 -3.82
N THR A 145 -3.71 -13.66 -4.72
CA THR A 145 -4.97 -14.39 -4.78
C THR A 145 -4.74 -15.83 -4.31
N SER A 146 -5.53 -16.30 -3.35
CA SER A 146 -5.49 -17.70 -2.90
C SER A 146 -6.91 -18.21 -2.70
N GLU A 147 -7.04 -19.48 -2.33
CA GLU A 147 -8.32 -20.09 -1.94
C GLU A 147 -8.94 -19.38 -0.73
N ASP A 148 -8.10 -18.87 0.19
CA ASP A 148 -8.53 -18.13 1.38
C ASP A 148 -9.10 -16.74 1.06
N GLY A 149 -8.72 -16.17 -0.09
CA GLY A 149 -9.20 -14.88 -0.58
C GLY A 149 -8.12 -14.04 -1.28
N VAL A 150 -8.34 -12.73 -1.30
CA VAL A 150 -7.41 -11.76 -1.90
C VAL A 150 -6.75 -10.95 -0.79
N GLY A 151 -5.42 -10.94 -0.78
CA GLY A 151 -4.62 -10.09 0.09
C GLY A 151 -3.91 -8.99 -0.68
N ILE A 152 -3.83 -7.80 -0.07
CA ILE A 152 -3.00 -6.69 -0.55
C ILE A 152 -1.83 -6.54 0.42
N GLY A 153 -0.64 -6.32 -0.13
CA GLY A 153 0.57 -6.31 0.67
C GLY A 153 1.70 -5.48 0.07
N THR A 154 2.80 -5.49 0.80
CA THR A 154 4.01 -4.74 0.51
C THR A 154 5.02 -5.64 -0.18
N ILE A 155 5.47 -5.25 -1.38
CA ILE A 155 6.62 -5.87 -2.05
C ILE A 155 7.88 -5.09 -1.67
N TYR A 156 8.90 -5.79 -1.20
CA TYR A 156 10.15 -5.19 -0.69
C TYR A 156 11.35 -6.09 -1.00
N SER A 157 12.57 -5.52 -0.88
CA SER A 157 13.82 -6.24 -1.17
C SER A 157 14.72 -6.36 0.06
N GLU A 158 14.89 -7.59 0.54
CA GLU A 158 15.81 -7.98 1.63
C GLU A 158 16.42 -9.36 1.34
N GLY A 159 17.61 -9.38 0.75
CA GLY A 159 18.21 -10.61 0.20
C GLY A 159 17.47 -11.17 -1.03
N GLY A 160 16.54 -10.38 -1.61
CA GLY A 160 15.67 -10.76 -2.72
C GLY A 160 14.31 -10.09 -2.60
N TRP A 161 13.52 -10.13 -3.68
CA TRP A 161 12.16 -9.58 -3.68
C TRP A 161 11.19 -10.50 -2.98
N LYS A 162 10.40 -9.94 -2.07
CA LYS A 162 9.38 -10.64 -1.29
C LYS A 162 8.11 -9.82 -1.25
N ILE A 163 6.97 -10.49 -1.04
CA ILE A 163 5.72 -9.83 -0.69
C ILE A 163 5.29 -10.24 0.71
N ASN A 164 5.03 -9.25 1.56
CA ASN A 164 4.41 -9.41 2.87
C ASN A 164 2.95 -8.93 2.77
N TYR A 165 1.98 -9.79 3.03
CA TYR A 165 0.56 -9.50 2.84
C TYR A 165 -0.31 -10.13 3.94
N CYS A 166 -1.47 -9.53 4.17
CA CYS A 166 -2.51 -10.10 5.02
C CYS A 166 -3.76 -10.42 4.19
N ILE A 167 -4.44 -11.50 4.54
CA ILE A 167 -5.81 -11.76 4.08
C ILE A 167 -6.74 -11.39 5.22
N GLN A 168 -7.88 -10.79 4.91
CA GLN A 168 -8.86 -10.15 5.82
C GLN A 168 -9.21 -10.86 7.16
N GLN A 169 -8.97 -12.16 7.27
CA GLN A 169 -9.24 -12.97 8.47
C GLN A 169 -8.02 -13.20 9.35
N GLU A 170 -6.83 -13.05 8.80
CA GLU A 170 -5.58 -13.30 9.49
C GLU A 170 -4.97 -11.97 9.90
N VAL A 171 -4.83 -11.81 11.20
CA VAL A 171 -4.00 -10.75 11.77
C VAL A 171 -2.53 -11.01 11.44
N GLN A 172 -2.15 -12.27 11.16
CA GLN A 172 -0.79 -12.62 10.80
C GLN A 172 -0.50 -12.34 9.33
N ALA A 173 0.63 -11.67 9.11
CA ALA A 173 1.18 -11.43 7.80
C ALA A 173 1.84 -12.69 7.25
N LYS A 174 1.57 -13.03 5.99
CA LYS A 174 2.24 -14.09 5.22
C LYS A 174 3.32 -13.47 4.33
N VAL A 175 4.42 -14.19 4.12
CA VAL A 175 5.51 -13.75 3.23
C VAL A 175 5.70 -14.76 2.10
N ILE A 176 5.80 -14.28 0.86
CA ILE A 176 6.14 -15.09 -0.32
C ILE A 176 7.41 -14.53 -0.97
N ASP A 177 8.38 -15.40 -1.26
CA ASP A 177 9.54 -15.08 -2.08
C ASP A 177 9.17 -14.97 -3.56
N LEU A 178 9.58 -13.88 -4.22
CA LEU A 178 9.28 -13.58 -5.63
C LEU A 178 10.47 -13.83 -6.55
N GLN A 179 11.46 -14.61 -6.11
CA GLN A 179 12.69 -14.87 -6.89
C GLN A 179 12.41 -15.69 -8.17
N ASN A 180 11.41 -16.56 -8.13
CA ASN A 180 11.00 -17.41 -9.25
C ASN A 180 9.60 -17.04 -9.78
N GLY A 181 9.13 -15.83 -9.49
CA GLY A 181 7.75 -15.43 -9.71
C GLY A 181 6.78 -15.98 -8.67
N GLY A 182 5.47 -15.77 -8.90
CA GLY A 182 4.41 -16.27 -8.04
C GLY A 182 3.13 -16.46 -8.86
N ASN A 183 2.67 -17.71 -8.98
CA ASN A 183 1.53 -18.09 -9.84
C ASN A 183 0.22 -17.34 -9.53
N ASN A 184 0.13 -16.71 -8.35
CA ASN A 184 -1.03 -15.94 -7.94
C ASN A 184 -0.69 -14.52 -7.42
N VAL A 185 0.49 -14.01 -7.78
CA VAL A 185 0.95 -12.68 -7.35
C VAL A 185 0.90 -11.70 -8.51
N GLU A 186 0.31 -10.54 -8.26
CA GLU A 186 0.27 -9.42 -9.19
C GLU A 186 0.88 -8.18 -8.53
N VAL A 187 1.50 -7.32 -9.33
CA VAL A 187 2.03 -6.01 -8.90
C VAL A 187 1.17 -4.89 -9.50
N LEU A 188 0.95 -3.83 -8.72
CA LEU A 188 0.24 -2.65 -9.21
C LEU A 188 1.18 -1.76 -10.01
N CYS A 189 0.77 -1.42 -11.23
CA CYS A 189 1.60 -0.77 -12.23
C CYS A 189 0.88 0.38 -12.91
N LEU A 190 1.65 1.29 -13.50
CA LEU A 190 1.16 2.23 -14.49
C LEU A 190 0.83 1.49 -15.80
N LYS A 191 -0.29 1.86 -16.43
CA LYS A 191 -0.70 1.41 -17.76
C LYS A 191 0.20 1.98 -18.85
#